data_AF-A0A2E0VGL0-F1
#
_entry.id   AF-A0A2E0VGL0-F1
#
_cell.length_a   1.000
_cell.length_b   1.000
_cell.length_c   1.000
_cell.angle_alpha   90.00
_cell.angle_beta   90.00
_cell.angle_gamma   90.00
#
_symmetry.space_group_name_H-M   'P 1'
#
loop_
_entity.id
_entity.type
_entity.pdbx_description
1 polymer ?
#
loop_
_entity_poly.entity_id
_entity_poly.type
_entity_poly.pdbx_seq_one_letter_code
_entity_poly.pdbx_strand_id
1 'polypeptide(L)'
;AACPLDWRSALWIGVAQALALIPGTSRSGITITAALALGYDRVSAARFSFLLSIPVITLSGAYKGIELLGLEQVPWGDIAIGAIISGITAYLCIHSFLLFVNRIGMMPFVWYRLGLGVVLLTFIPS
;
A
#
# COMPACT_ATOMS: atom_id res chain seq x y z
N ALA A 1 -4.51 25.50 -5.07
CA ALA A 1 -4.97 25.06 -6.41
C ALA A 1 -5.62 23.69 -6.24
N ALA A 2 -6.93 23.58 -6.43
CA ALA A 2 -7.62 22.30 -6.42
C ALA A 2 -7.26 21.59 -7.72
N CYS A 3 -6.43 20.54 -7.67
CA CYS A 3 -6.20 19.71 -8.85
C CYS A 3 -7.35 18.69 -8.91
N PRO A 4 -8.29 18.82 -9.86
CA PRO A 4 -9.29 17.79 -10.04
C PRO A 4 -8.57 16.54 -10.52
N LEU A 5 -8.98 15.38 -10.02
CA LEU A 5 -8.52 14.07 -10.47
C LEU A 5 -8.63 13.99 -12.01
N ASP A 6 -7.53 14.26 -12.72
CA ASP A 6 -7.45 14.09 -14.16
C ASP A 6 -7.02 12.66 -14.49
N TRP A 7 -7.62 12.09 -15.53
CA TRP A 7 -7.37 10.70 -15.92
C TRP A 7 -5.91 10.47 -16.30
N ARG A 8 -5.22 11.51 -16.81
CA ARG A 8 -3.78 11.47 -17.12
C ARG A 8 -2.95 11.25 -15.86
N SER A 9 -3.25 11.97 -14.79
CA SER A 9 -2.59 11.79 -13.50
C SER A 9 -2.83 10.39 -12.94
N ALA A 10 -4.08 9.90 -13.02
CA ALA A 10 -4.42 8.55 -12.60
C ALA A 10 -3.65 7.48 -13.39
N LEU A 11 -3.49 7.66 -14.71
CA LEU A 11 -2.71 6.77 -15.57
C LEU A 11 -1.23 6.75 -15.16
N TRP A 12 -0.61 7.92 -14.95
CA TRP A 12 0.80 7.99 -14.54
C TRP A 12 1.05 7.39 -13.15
N ILE A 13 0.15 7.61 -12.20
CA ILE A 13 0.23 6.99 -10.88
C ILE A 13 0.06 5.47 -10.99
N GLY A 14 -0.85 5.00 -11.86
CA GLY A 14 -1.04 3.58 -12.16
C GLY A 14 0.19 2.92 -12.81
N VAL A 15 0.85 3.60 -13.74
CA VAL A 15 2.13 3.15 -14.34
C VAL A 15 3.22 3.08 -13.27
N ALA A 16 3.34 4.09 -12.41
CA ALA A 16 4.28 4.06 -11.30
C ALA A 16 4.00 2.90 -10.33
N GLN A 17 2.72 2.53 -10.14
CA GLN A 17 2.34 1.38 -9.32
C GLN A 17 2.91 0.06 -9.84
N ALA A 18 3.23 -0.08 -11.13
CA ALA A 18 3.85 -1.30 -11.66
C ALA A 18 5.20 -1.60 -10.99
N LEU A 19 5.93 -0.58 -10.54
CA LEU A 19 7.17 -0.75 -9.77
C LEU A 19 6.94 -1.45 -8.41
N ALA A 20 5.71 -1.43 -7.90
CA ALA A 20 5.35 -2.17 -6.69
C ALA A 20 5.40 -3.69 -6.86
N LEU A 21 5.49 -4.20 -8.10
CA LEU A 21 5.72 -5.62 -8.38
C LEU A 21 7.13 -6.07 -7.99
N ILE A 22 8.10 -5.14 -7.87
CA ILE A 22 9.43 -5.45 -7.35
C ILE A 22 9.30 -5.69 -5.84
N PRO A 23 9.61 -6.91 -5.34
CA PRO A 23 9.47 -7.23 -3.92
C PRO A 23 10.20 -6.23 -3.03
N GLY A 24 9.55 -5.82 -1.94
CA GLY A 24 10.06 -4.79 -1.02
C GLY A 24 9.70 -3.35 -1.41
N THR A 25 9.29 -3.09 -2.66
CA THR A 25 8.75 -1.79 -3.06
C THR A 25 7.40 -1.57 -2.38
N SER A 26 7.27 -0.46 -1.66
CA SER A 26 5.98 -0.11 -1.06
C SER A 26 5.04 0.38 -2.15
N ARG A 27 3.95 -0.36 -2.35
CA ARG A 27 2.89 0.02 -3.27
C ARG A 27 2.30 1.39 -2.93
N SER A 28 1.94 1.64 -1.67
CA SER A 28 1.45 2.96 -1.25
C SER A 28 2.53 4.03 -1.35
N GLY A 29 3.79 3.69 -1.04
CA GLY A 29 4.91 4.62 -1.17
C GLY A 29 5.09 5.12 -2.60
N ILE A 30 5.15 4.22 -3.59
CA ILE A 30 5.39 4.62 -4.98
C ILE A 30 4.21 5.42 -5.56
N THR A 31 2.96 5.06 -5.23
CA THR A 31 1.78 5.79 -5.72
C THR A 31 1.59 7.14 -5.05
N ILE A 32 1.88 7.26 -3.75
CA ILE A 32 1.89 8.55 -3.04
C ILE A 32 3.00 9.44 -3.59
N THR A 33 4.21 8.92 -3.77
CA THR A 33 5.33 9.69 -4.32
C THR A 33 5.03 10.17 -5.74
N ALA A 34 4.45 9.33 -6.60
CA ALA A 34 4.04 9.74 -7.94
C ALA A 34 2.97 10.84 -7.89
N ALA A 35 1.95 10.70 -7.04
CA ALA A 35 0.92 11.74 -6.88
C ALA A 35 1.50 13.06 -6.35
N LEU A 36 2.41 13.01 -5.37
CA LEU A 36 3.12 14.19 -4.87
C LEU A 36 3.96 14.87 -5.96
N ALA A 37 4.64 14.07 -6.80
CA ALA A 37 5.42 14.58 -7.93
C ALA A 37 4.54 15.28 -8.99
N LEU A 38 3.28 14.86 -9.11
CA LEU A 38 2.26 15.50 -9.94
C LEU A 38 1.57 16.70 -9.26
N GLY A 39 1.99 17.09 -8.06
CA GLY A 39 1.53 18.29 -7.36
C GLY A 39 0.32 18.08 -6.42
N TYR A 40 -0.04 16.85 -6.10
CA TYR A 40 -1.08 16.56 -5.11
C TYR A 40 -0.57 16.93 -3.70
N ASP A 41 -1.46 17.36 -2.81
CA ASP A 41 -1.12 17.46 -1.39
C ASP A 41 -1.03 16.05 -0.75
N ARG A 42 -0.38 15.96 0.42
CA ARG A 42 -0.09 14.68 1.08
C ARG A 42 -1.34 13.89 1.43
N VAL A 43 -2.41 14.56 1.84
CA VAL A 43 -3.66 13.90 2.24
C VAL A 43 -4.40 13.39 1.00
N SER A 44 -4.48 14.20 -0.05
CA SER A 44 -5.09 13.79 -1.33
C SER A 44 -4.31 12.66 -2.00
N ALA A 45 -2.97 12.72 -2.01
CA ALA A 45 -2.11 11.67 -2.53
C ALA A 45 -2.29 10.35 -1.78
N ALA A 46 -2.32 10.39 -0.44
CA ALA A 46 -2.58 9.22 0.40
C ALA A 46 -3.97 8.62 0.13
N ARG A 47 -5.01 9.45 0.08
CA ARG A 47 -6.38 9.00 -0.20
C ARG A 47 -6.50 8.36 -1.58
N PHE A 48 -5.92 8.97 -2.61
CA PHE A 48 -5.89 8.41 -3.96
C PHE A 48 -5.18 7.04 -3.98
N SER A 49 -4.01 6.97 -3.35
CA SER A 49 -3.27 5.71 -3.19
C SER A 49 -4.10 4.64 -2.48
N PHE A 50 -4.84 4.99 -1.42
CA PHE A 50 -5.67 4.03 -0.70
C PHE A 50 -6.86 3.55 -1.53
N LEU A 51 -7.53 4.44 -2.27
CA LEU A 51 -8.59 4.06 -3.21
C LEU A 51 -8.08 3.14 -4.31
N LEU A 52 -6.91 3.44 -4.89
CA LEU A 52 -6.27 2.62 -5.92
C LEU A 52 -5.94 1.20 -5.42
N SER A 53 -5.72 1.02 -4.12
CA SER A 53 -5.50 -0.30 -3.51
C SER A 53 -6.68 -1.24 -3.64
N ILE A 54 -7.89 -0.70 -3.56
CA ILE A 54 -9.11 -1.49 -3.38
C ILE A 54 -9.25 -2.50 -4.53
N PRO A 55 -9.24 -2.10 -5.83
CA PRO A 55 -9.32 -3.07 -6.90
C PRO A 55 -8.11 -4.03 -6.92
N VAL A 56 -6.90 -3.54 -6.64
CA VAL A 56 -5.67 -4.37 -6.69
C VAL A 56 -5.70 -5.47 -5.63
N ILE A 57 -5.98 -5.11 -4.37
CA ILE A 57 -5.99 -6.04 -3.24
C ILE A 57 -7.19 -6.98 -3.34
N THR A 58 -8.37 -6.48 -3.71
CA THR A 58 -9.57 -7.32 -3.89
C THR A 58 -9.35 -8.35 -4.99
N LEU A 59 -8.81 -7.97 -6.16
CA LEU A 59 -8.53 -8.92 -7.23
C LEU A 59 -7.45 -9.93 -6.83
N SER A 60 -6.36 -9.49 -6.19
CA SER A 60 -5.32 -10.39 -5.70
C SER A 60 -5.84 -11.36 -4.64
N GLY A 61 -6.68 -10.88 -3.72
CA GLY A 61 -7.29 -11.68 -2.67
C GLY A 61 -8.31 -12.67 -3.22
N ALA A 62 -9.14 -12.26 -4.18
CA ALA A 62 -10.08 -13.14 -4.87
C ALA A 62 -9.35 -14.24 -5.66
N TYR A 63 -8.30 -13.88 -6.40
CA TYR A 63 -7.47 -14.84 -7.12
C TYR A 63 -6.86 -15.89 -6.18
N LYS A 64 -6.27 -15.45 -5.06
CA LYS A 64 -5.76 -16.37 -4.02
C LYS A 64 -6.87 -17.19 -3.37
N GLY A 65 -8.05 -16.61 -3.15
CA GLY A 65 -9.22 -17.30 -2.63
C GLY A 65 -9.67 -18.45 -3.53
N ILE A 66 -9.64 -18.27 -4.85
CA ILE A 66 -9.95 -19.32 -5.82
C ILE A 66 -8.90 -20.44 -5.78
N GLU A 67 -7.60 -20.11 -5.70
CA GLU A 67 -6.52 -21.11 -5.56
C GLU A 67 -6.72 -22.01 -4.32
N LEU A 68 -7.19 -21.43 -3.21
CA LEU A 68 -7.43 -22.19 -1.97
C LEU A 68 -8.55 -23.23 -2.11
N LEU A 69 -9.54 -23.01 -2.98
CA LEU A 69 -10.63 -23.98 -3.19
C LEU A 69 -10.16 -25.30 -3.80
N GLY A 70 -8.99 -25.31 -4.45
CA GLY A 70 -8.38 -26.51 -5.03
C GLY A 70 -7.57 -27.34 -4.03
N LEU A 71 -7.45 -26.91 -2.77
CA LEU A 71 -6.64 -27.58 -1.75
C LEU A 71 -7.52 -28.39 -0.80
N GLU A 72 -7.07 -29.59 -0.43
CA GLU A 72 -7.82 -30.47 0.49
C GLU A 72 -7.84 -29.99 1.94
N GLN A 73 -6.80 -29.27 2.37
CA GLN A 73 -6.65 -28.80 3.75
C GLN A 73 -6.39 -27.30 3.77
N VAL A 74 -7.46 -26.52 3.98
CA VAL A 74 -7.38 -25.07 4.13
C VAL A 74 -7.82 -24.67 5.55
N PRO A 75 -6.98 -23.93 6.30
CA PRO A 75 -7.32 -23.47 7.64
C PRO A 75 -8.23 -22.23 7.58
N TRP A 76 -9.49 -22.41 7.17
CA TRP A 76 -10.45 -21.32 6.99
C TRP A 76 -10.67 -20.46 8.23
N GLY A 77 -10.61 -21.07 9.42
CA GLY A 77 -10.73 -20.35 10.70
C GLY A 77 -9.61 -19.34 10.91
N ASP A 78 -8.36 -19.75 10.70
CA ASP A 78 -7.19 -18.88 10.86
C ASP A 78 -7.18 -17.76 9.82
N ILE A 79 -7.57 -18.07 8.58
CA ILE A 79 -7.71 -17.08 7.50
C ILE A 79 -8.76 -16.03 7.88
N ALA A 80 -9.93 -16.45 8.39
CA ALA A 80 -10.99 -15.54 8.79
C ALA A 80 -10.56 -14.62 9.95
N ILE A 81 -9.91 -15.19 10.97
CA ILE A 81 -9.38 -14.43 12.11
C ILE A 81 -8.32 -13.42 11.63
N GLY A 82 -7.38 -13.87 10.79
CA GLY A 82 -6.35 -13.01 10.20
C GLY A 82 -6.95 -11.88 9.37
N ALA A 83 -7.97 -12.16 8.56
CA ALA A 83 -8.66 -11.16 7.75
C ALA A 83 -9.37 -10.11 8.61
N ILE A 84 -10.08 -10.52 9.67
CA ILE A 84 -10.78 -9.60 10.59
C ILE A 84 -9.76 -8.70 11.32
N ILE A 85 -8.72 -9.29 11.91
CA ILE A 85 -7.68 -8.54 12.64
C ILE A 85 -6.96 -7.57 11.70
N SER A 86 -6.61 -8.03 10.49
CA SER A 86 -5.99 -7.19 9.47
C SER A 86 -6.92 -6.04 9.05
N GLY A 87 -8.22 -6.28 8.90
CA GLY A 87 -9.21 -5.26 8.55
C GLY A 87 -9.30 -4.15 9.61
N ILE A 88 -9.43 -4.53 10.89
CA ILE A 88 -9.47 -3.58 12.01
C ILE A 88 -8.16 -2.79 12.08
N THR A 89 -7.03 -3.48 12.00
CA THR A 89 -5.70 -2.86 12.07
C THR A 89 -5.46 -1.92 10.90
N ALA A 90 -5.85 -2.31 9.69
CA ALA A 90 -5.73 -1.47 8.50
C ALA A 90 -6.57 -0.19 8.61
N TYR A 91 -7.81 -0.29 9.13
CA TYR A 91 -8.65 0.88 9.36
C TYR A 91 -8.00 1.87 10.35
N LEU A 92 -7.54 1.37 11.50
CA LEU A 92 -6.85 2.19 12.50
C LEU A 92 -5.54 2.78 11.95
N CYS A 93 -4.80 2.00 11.17
CA CYS A 93 -3.57 2.43 10.52
C CYS A 93 -3.82 3.55 9.52
N ILE A 94 -4.82 3.43 8.63
CA ILE A 94 -5.17 4.46 7.65
C ILE A 94 -5.57 5.76 8.36
N HIS A 95 -6.41 5.68 9.39
CA HIS A 95 -6.83 6.85 10.15
C HIS A 95 -5.64 7.56 10.79
N SER A 96 -4.80 6.81 11.51
CA SER A 96 -3.61 7.34 12.18
C SER A 96 -2.58 7.88 11.20
N PHE A 97 -2.38 7.19 10.08
CA PHE A 97 -1.45 7.58 9.02
C PHE A 97 -1.83 8.93 8.40
N LEU A 98 -3.12 9.14 8.10
CA LEU A 98 -3.58 10.41 7.54
C LEU A 98 -3.36 11.58 8.51
N LEU A 99 -3.60 11.38 9.80
CA LEU A 99 -3.32 12.39 10.83
C LEU A 99 -1.82 12.68 10.93
N PHE A 100 -1.00 11.63 10.92
CA PHE A 100 0.45 11.72 11.06
C PHE A 100 1.10 12.41 9.86
N VAL A 101 0.78 11.99 8.63
CA VAL A 101 1.38 12.56 7.42
C VAL A 101 0.98 14.01 7.20
N ASN A 102 -0.23 14.40 7.65
CA ASN A 102 -0.67 15.78 7.62
C ASN A 102 0.18 16.66 8.53
N ARG A 103 0.65 16.11 9.67
CA ARG A 103 1.43 16.86 10.67
C ARG A 103 2.93 16.90 10.38
N ILE A 104 3.53 15.77 10.02
CA ILE A 104 5.01 15.66 9.93
C ILE A 104 5.53 15.18 8.56
N GLY A 105 4.63 14.91 7.61
CA GLY A 105 4.97 14.52 6.25
C GLY A 105 5.46 13.07 6.11
N MET A 106 6.07 12.78 4.95
CA MET A 106 6.47 11.43 4.55
C MET A 106 7.89 11.02 4.99
N MET A 107 8.73 11.98 5.39
CA MET A 107 10.16 11.74 5.68
C MET A 107 10.42 10.65 6.74
N PRO A 108 9.66 10.55 7.85
CA PRO A 108 9.85 9.48 8.84
C PRO A 108 9.74 8.07 8.22
N PHE A 109 8.83 7.88 7.26
CA PHE A 109 8.66 6.60 6.56
C PHE A 109 9.82 6.29 5.62
N VAL A 110 10.41 7.32 5.00
CA VAL A 110 11.60 7.16 4.16
C VAL A 110 12.77 6.67 5.00
N TRP A 111 13.04 7.33 6.13
CA TRP A 111 14.11 6.93 7.05
C TRP A 111 13.89 5.54 7.63
N TYR A 112 12.66 5.23 8.03
CA TYR A 112 12.29 3.88 8.48
C TYR A 112 12.60 2.83 7.40
N ARG A 113 12.25 3.08 6.13
CA ARG A 113 12.50 2.13 5.03
C ARG A 113 13.98 1.98 4.70
N LEU A 114 14.77 3.05 4.76
CA LEU A 114 16.22 2.96 4.57
C LEU A 114 16.88 2.14 5.68
N GLY A 115 16.52 2.40 6.95
CA GLY A 115 17.01 1.62 8.07
C GLY A 115 16.59 0.15 7.99
N LEU A 116 15.31 -0.12 7.70
CA LEU A 116 14.82 -1.48 7.48
C LEU A 116 15.55 -2.18 6.33
N GLY A 117 15.83 -1.47 5.23
CA GLY A 117 16.59 -2.00 4.11
C GLY A 117 18.01 -2.42 4.50
N VAL A 118 18.71 -1.59 5.27
CA VAL A 118 20.04 -1.93 5.83
C VAL A 118 19.95 -3.17 6.72
N VAL A 119 18.97 -3.23 7.64
CA VAL A 119 18.78 -4.39 8.51
C VAL A 119 18.54 -5.65 7.71
N LEU A 120 17.66 -5.62 6.70
CA LEU A 120 17.36 -6.77 5.86
C LEU A 120 18.59 -7.25 5.09
N LEU A 121 19.41 -6.34 4.56
CA LEU A 121 20.66 -6.70 3.88
C LEU A 121 21.67 -7.40 4.81
N THR A 122 21.67 -7.07 6.10
CA THR A 122 22.56 -7.72 7.09
C THR A 122 21.99 -9.00 7.67
N PHE A 123 20.65 -9.15 7.69
CA PHE A 123 19.97 -10.26 8.36
C PHE A 123 19.69 -11.44 7.43
N ILE A 124 19.52 -11.19 6.12
CA ILE A 124 19.43 -12.26 5.13
C ILE A 124 20.80 -12.96 5.10
N PRO A 125 20.89 -14.24 5.50
CA PRO A 125 22.13 -14.99 5.35
C PRO A 125 22.41 -15.07 3.86
N SER A 126 23.51 -14.44 3.44
CA SER A 126 24.13 -14.68 2.14
C SER A 126 24.53 -16.14 1.98
#